data_AF-A0A2H3I1W7-F1
#
_entry.id   AF-A0A2H3I1W7-F1
#
_cell.length_a   1.000
_cell.length_b   1.000
_cell.length_c   1.000
_cell.angle_alpha   90.00
_cell.angle_beta   90.00
_cell.angle_gamma   90.00
#
_symmetry.space_group_name_H-M   'P 1'
#
loop_
_entity.id
_entity.type
_entity.pdbx_description
1 polymer ?
#
loop_
_entity_poly.entity_id
_entity_poly.type
_entity_poly.pdbx_seq_one_letter_code
_entity_poly.pdbx_strand_id
1 'polypeptide(L)'
;MSIATSKNTSEPEFLSDTQLISDQLTENGILPDLNENLSPTEKTVDQALRALLEDKLYFYNGNERWNENYYTMRDGVMAAIPYLIRVIIGYLAWRKNNAGLHSQGTGRFSAEEIHAFRDKIWHSLDDLLAESRRKTASGQKVFWAFGGKGPTEADTSLYGFVIAGLVCDAGPDSKKLIRTLPNVIEYARRIHEEYFADYTVPVWE
;
A
#
# COMPACT_ATOMS: atom_id res chain seq x y z
N MET A 1 -20.46 -11.12 -6.20
CA MET A 1 -21.21 -9.85 -6.04
C MET A 1 -21.41 -9.30 -7.44
N SER A 2 -22.65 -9.11 -7.89
CA SER A 2 -22.95 -8.60 -9.25
C SER A 2 -23.15 -7.10 -9.13
N ILE A 3 -22.29 -6.33 -9.79
CA ILE A 3 -22.31 -4.87 -9.75
C ILE A 3 -23.10 -4.40 -10.97
N ALA A 4 -24.21 -3.71 -10.75
CA ALA A 4 -24.95 -3.06 -11.84
C ALA A 4 -24.17 -1.81 -12.26
N THR A 5 -23.52 -1.86 -13.41
CA THR A 5 -22.83 -0.72 -14.03
C THR A 5 -23.84 0.14 -14.80
N SER A 6 -23.64 1.46 -14.83
CA SER A 6 -24.52 2.38 -15.60
C SER A 6 -24.43 2.18 -17.12
N LYS A 7 -23.42 1.42 -17.58
CA LYS A 7 -23.32 0.90 -18.94
C LYS A 7 -24.06 -0.42 -19.04
N ASN A 8 -25.12 -0.43 -19.82
CA ASN A 8 -25.98 -1.56 -20.12
C ASN A 8 -25.25 -2.61 -21.01
N THR A 9 -24.14 -3.18 -20.52
CA THR A 9 -23.37 -4.21 -21.20
C THR A 9 -23.44 -5.50 -20.39
N SER A 10 -24.04 -6.53 -20.96
CA SER A 10 -24.16 -7.87 -20.35
C SER A 10 -22.83 -8.62 -20.21
N GLU A 11 -21.70 -8.01 -20.60
CA GLU A 11 -20.37 -8.60 -20.50
C GLU A 11 -19.57 -8.02 -19.33
N PRO A 12 -18.81 -8.86 -18.59
CA PRO A 12 -17.95 -8.39 -17.51
C PRO A 12 -16.82 -7.51 -18.05
N GLU A 13 -16.66 -6.33 -17.44
CA GLU A 13 -15.57 -5.41 -17.75
C GLU A 13 -14.33 -5.71 -16.89
N PHE A 14 -13.14 -5.67 -17.49
CA PHE A 14 -11.86 -5.83 -16.80
C PHE A 14 -11.17 -4.47 -16.62
N LEU A 15 -10.97 -4.08 -15.36
CA LEU A 15 -10.26 -2.86 -15.00
C LEU A 15 -8.87 -3.23 -14.46
N SER A 16 -7.82 -2.59 -14.99
CA SER A 16 -6.43 -3.02 -14.76
C SER A 16 -5.72 -2.31 -13.61
N ASP A 17 -6.37 -1.38 -12.91
CA ASP A 17 -5.72 -0.54 -11.92
C ASP A 17 -6.67 -0.10 -10.80
N THR A 18 -6.12 0.11 -9.59
CA THR A 18 -6.90 0.53 -8.42
C THR A 18 -7.59 1.88 -8.65
N GLN A 19 -6.95 2.83 -9.34
CA GLN A 19 -7.60 4.11 -9.66
C GLN A 19 -8.80 3.91 -10.56
N LEU A 20 -8.66 3.13 -11.64
CA LEU A 20 -9.75 2.86 -12.57
C LEU A 20 -10.91 2.15 -11.88
N ILE A 21 -10.61 1.24 -10.95
CA ILE A 21 -11.63 0.55 -10.14
C ILE A 21 -12.35 1.56 -9.24
N SER A 22 -11.61 2.37 -8.47
CA SER A 22 -12.19 3.37 -7.58
C SER A 22 -13.02 4.40 -8.34
N ASP A 23 -12.50 4.96 -9.44
CA ASP A 23 -13.21 5.91 -10.30
C ASP A 23 -14.52 5.30 -10.81
N GLN A 24 -14.47 4.09 -11.37
CA GLN A 24 -15.66 3.45 -11.93
C GLN A 24 -16.71 3.14 -10.84
N LEU A 25 -16.29 2.78 -9.63
CA LEU A 25 -17.20 2.55 -8.51
C LEU A 25 -17.82 3.84 -7.99
N THR A 26 -17.05 4.93 -7.92
CA THR A 26 -17.52 6.26 -7.53
C THR A 26 -18.48 6.85 -8.57
N GLU A 27 -18.14 6.77 -9.86
CA GLU A 27 -19.00 7.22 -10.97
C GLU A 27 -20.34 6.48 -11.00
N ASN A 28 -20.35 5.21 -10.60
CA ASN A 28 -21.57 4.41 -10.50
C ASN A 28 -22.32 4.62 -9.16
N GLY A 29 -21.86 5.52 -8.30
CA GLY A 29 -22.48 5.84 -7.02
C GLY A 29 -22.39 4.73 -5.97
N ILE A 30 -21.46 3.77 -6.14
CA ILE A 30 -21.25 2.65 -5.22
C ILE A 30 -20.35 3.08 -4.06
N LEU A 31 -19.32 3.87 -4.36
CA LEU A 31 -18.42 4.45 -3.37
C LEU A 31 -18.62 5.98 -3.33
N PRO A 32 -18.44 6.61 -2.15
CA PRO A 32 -18.32 8.06 -2.07
C PRO A 32 -16.99 8.52 -2.68
N ASP A 33 -16.97 9.73 -3.24
CA ASP A 33 -15.72 10.40 -3.61
C ASP A 33 -15.02 10.90 -2.33
N LEU A 34 -13.99 10.16 -1.89
CA LEU A 34 -13.21 10.49 -0.69
C LEU A 34 -12.47 11.83 -0.81
N ASN A 35 -12.20 12.26 -2.04
CA ASN A 35 -11.44 13.46 -2.33
C ASN A 35 -12.36 14.65 -2.64
N GLU A 36 -13.69 14.51 -2.58
CA GLU A 36 -14.65 15.53 -3.02
C GLU A 36 -14.41 16.91 -2.38
N ASN A 37 -14.06 16.91 -1.08
CA ASN A 37 -13.93 18.11 -0.24
C ASN A 37 -12.51 18.69 -0.21
N LEU A 38 -11.56 18.06 -0.91
CA LEU A 38 -10.18 18.53 -0.98
C LEU A 38 -10.07 19.74 -1.93
N SER A 39 -9.27 20.73 -1.54
CA SER A 39 -8.86 21.81 -2.44
C SER A 39 -8.04 21.25 -3.62
N PRO A 40 -7.94 21.97 -4.75
CA PRO A 40 -7.13 21.51 -5.89
C PRO A 40 -5.68 21.17 -5.53
N THR A 41 -5.09 21.93 -4.61
CA THR A 41 -3.74 21.65 -4.10
C THR A 41 -3.70 20.36 -3.29
N GLU A 42 -4.66 20.16 -2.38
CA GLU A 42 -4.73 18.91 -1.59
C GLU A 42 -4.96 17.68 -2.46
N LYS A 43 -5.80 17.77 -3.50
CA LYS A 43 -5.98 16.68 -4.49
C LYS A 43 -4.66 16.32 -5.18
N THR A 44 -3.86 17.32 -5.54
CA THR A 44 -2.56 17.09 -6.17
C THR A 44 -1.58 16.43 -5.18
N VAL A 45 -1.59 16.85 -3.92
CA VAL A 45 -0.75 16.26 -2.87
C VAL A 45 -1.20 14.83 -2.56
N ASP A 46 -2.51 14.54 -2.57
CA ASP A 46 -3.06 13.19 -2.39
C ASP A 46 -2.55 12.26 -3.48
N GLN A 47 -2.69 12.67 -4.75
CA GLN A 47 -2.16 11.93 -5.89
C GLN A 47 -0.64 11.74 -5.81
N ALA A 48 0.11 12.76 -5.38
CA ALA A 48 1.56 12.66 -5.22
C ALA A 48 1.95 11.66 -4.11
N LEU A 49 1.20 11.61 -3.02
CA LEU A 49 1.41 10.66 -1.93
C LEU A 49 1.12 9.23 -2.40
N ARG A 50 0.03 9.01 -3.15
CA ARG A 50 -0.26 7.71 -3.76
C ARG A 50 0.82 7.28 -4.74
N ALA A 51 1.27 8.17 -5.63
CA ALA A 51 2.38 7.89 -6.53
C ALA A 51 3.69 7.58 -5.78
N LEU A 52 3.97 8.25 -4.65
CA LEU A 52 5.13 7.92 -3.82
C LEU A 52 5.07 6.48 -3.28
N LEU A 53 3.88 6.04 -2.86
CA LEU A 53 3.67 4.70 -2.34
C LEU A 53 3.69 3.65 -3.48
N GLU A 54 2.91 3.89 -4.53
CA GLU A 54 2.62 2.93 -5.60
C GLU A 54 3.75 2.86 -6.65
N ASP A 55 4.40 3.97 -6.98
CA ASP A 55 5.44 4.03 -8.01
C ASP A 55 6.86 3.99 -7.45
N LYS A 56 7.06 4.20 -6.14
CA LYS A 56 8.38 4.10 -5.49
C LYS A 56 8.41 2.99 -4.45
N LEU A 57 7.67 3.15 -3.35
CA LEU A 57 7.76 2.25 -2.21
C LEU A 57 7.39 0.81 -2.57
N TYR A 58 6.40 0.62 -3.45
CA TYR A 58 6.03 -0.70 -3.99
C TYR A 58 7.22 -1.43 -4.62
N PHE A 59 8.02 -0.76 -5.45
CA PHE A 59 9.15 -1.39 -6.13
C PHE A 59 10.32 -1.66 -5.19
N TYR A 60 10.55 -0.79 -4.19
CA TYR A 60 11.55 -1.06 -3.14
C TYR A 60 11.17 -2.28 -2.30
N ASN A 61 9.90 -2.38 -1.89
CA ASN A 61 9.38 -3.56 -1.20
C ASN A 61 9.42 -4.80 -2.11
N GLY A 62 9.18 -4.62 -3.41
CA GLY A 62 9.29 -5.67 -4.41
C GLY A 62 10.71 -6.24 -4.50
N ASN A 63 11.74 -5.38 -4.45
CA ASN A 63 13.14 -5.82 -4.42
C ASN A 63 13.46 -6.64 -3.18
N GLU A 64 13.11 -6.14 -1.99
CA GLU A 64 13.32 -6.87 -0.74
C GLU A 64 12.66 -8.26 -0.78
N ARG A 65 11.40 -8.33 -1.24
CA ARG A 65 10.63 -9.58 -1.26
C ARG A 65 11.15 -10.56 -2.29
N TRP A 66 11.37 -10.11 -3.53
CA TRP A 66 11.69 -11.03 -4.63
C TRP A 66 13.18 -11.28 -4.82
N ASN A 67 14.07 -10.36 -4.42
CA ASN A 67 15.52 -10.52 -4.59
C ASN A 67 16.22 -10.88 -3.28
N GLU A 68 15.90 -10.20 -2.18
CA GLU A 68 16.58 -10.44 -0.90
C GLU A 68 15.95 -11.64 -0.16
N ASN A 69 14.64 -11.84 -0.29
CA ASN A 69 13.88 -12.86 0.44
C ASN A 69 13.08 -13.82 -0.47
N TYR A 70 13.64 -14.14 -1.65
CA TYR A 70 12.96 -14.90 -2.71
C TYR A 70 12.23 -16.16 -2.24
N TYR A 71 12.91 -17.01 -1.45
CA TYR A 71 12.32 -18.29 -1.02
C TYR A 71 11.13 -18.08 -0.10
N THR A 72 11.24 -17.19 0.88
CA THR A 72 10.15 -16.79 1.77
C THR A 72 8.98 -16.22 0.97
N MET A 73 9.26 -15.33 0.00
CA MET A 73 8.22 -14.74 -0.84
C MET A 73 7.52 -15.78 -1.70
N ARG A 74 8.27 -16.62 -2.43
CA ARG A 74 7.74 -17.68 -3.29
C ARG A 74 6.91 -18.67 -2.47
N ASP A 75 7.45 -19.15 -1.36
CA ASP A 75 6.80 -20.21 -0.58
C ASP A 75 5.58 -19.71 0.19
N GLY A 76 5.55 -18.43 0.57
CA GLY A 76 4.37 -17.77 1.12
C GLY A 76 3.28 -17.55 0.06
N VAL A 77 3.57 -16.77 -0.99
CA VAL A 77 2.55 -16.35 -1.98
C VAL A 77 2.04 -17.50 -2.84
N MET A 78 2.83 -18.57 -3.02
CA MET A 78 2.48 -19.74 -3.81
C MET A 78 2.27 -21.00 -2.96
N ALA A 79 1.94 -20.85 -1.67
CA ALA A 79 1.76 -21.95 -0.73
C ALA A 79 0.73 -23.01 -1.21
N ALA A 80 -0.28 -22.59 -1.97
CA ALA A 80 -1.29 -23.48 -2.56
C ALA A 80 -0.80 -24.29 -3.77
N ILE A 81 0.33 -23.91 -4.38
CA ILE A 81 0.88 -24.56 -5.58
C ILE A 81 1.79 -25.74 -5.16
N PRO A 82 1.66 -26.94 -5.78
CA PRO A 82 2.55 -28.07 -5.53
C PRO A 82 4.02 -27.72 -5.74
N TYR A 83 4.92 -28.25 -4.89
CA TYR A 83 6.31 -27.79 -4.79
C TYR A 83 7.07 -27.74 -6.13
N LEU A 84 7.01 -28.79 -6.95
CA LEU A 84 7.73 -28.81 -8.23
C LEU A 84 7.24 -27.72 -9.19
N ILE A 85 5.92 -27.52 -9.26
CA ILE A 85 5.31 -26.48 -10.09
C ILE A 85 5.63 -25.10 -9.52
N ARG A 86 5.62 -24.97 -8.19
CA ARG A 86 5.95 -23.74 -7.46
C ARG A 86 7.36 -23.24 -7.78
N VAL A 87 8.34 -24.13 -7.86
CA VAL A 87 9.72 -23.75 -8.20
C VAL A 87 9.77 -23.13 -9.61
N ILE A 88 9.08 -23.73 -10.58
CA ILE A 88 9.04 -23.25 -11.97
C ILE A 88 8.33 -21.90 -12.06
N ILE A 89 7.11 -21.80 -11.51
CA ILE A 89 6.33 -20.56 -11.52
C ILE A 89 7.03 -19.46 -10.74
N GLY A 90 7.64 -19.79 -9.61
CA GLY A 90 8.45 -18.87 -8.81
C GLY A 90 9.60 -18.26 -9.60
N TYR A 91 10.33 -19.09 -10.37
CA TYR A 91 11.43 -18.60 -11.21
C TYR A 91 10.94 -17.67 -12.32
N LEU A 92 9.82 -18.01 -12.97
CA LEU A 92 9.20 -17.14 -13.99
C LEU A 92 8.73 -15.82 -13.39
N ALA A 93 8.11 -15.86 -12.21
CA ALA A 93 7.69 -14.67 -11.49
C ALA A 93 8.89 -13.80 -11.10
N TRP A 94 9.97 -14.39 -10.57
CA TRP A 94 11.20 -13.68 -10.23
C TRP A 94 11.83 -12.99 -11.45
N ARG A 95 11.93 -13.69 -12.59
CA ARG A 95 12.42 -13.11 -13.84
C ARG A 95 11.58 -11.92 -14.28
N LYS A 96 10.25 -12.06 -14.25
CA LYS A 96 9.31 -10.99 -14.65
C LYS A 96 9.43 -9.78 -13.72
N ASN A 97 9.50 -10.01 -12.40
CA ASN A 97 9.68 -8.95 -11.41
C ASN A 97 11.00 -8.21 -11.63
N ASN A 98 12.12 -8.91 -11.84
CA ASN A 98 13.41 -8.27 -12.09
C ASN A 98 13.48 -7.49 -13.39
N ALA A 99 12.87 -8.01 -14.47
CA ALA A 99 12.74 -7.26 -15.70
C ALA A 99 11.94 -5.97 -15.47
N GLY A 100 10.81 -6.05 -14.74
CA GLY A 100 10.01 -4.89 -14.37
C GLY A 100 10.76 -3.87 -13.51
N LEU A 101 11.46 -4.33 -12.46
CA LEU A 101 12.29 -3.48 -11.60
C LEU A 101 13.36 -2.75 -12.41
N HIS A 102 14.02 -3.44 -13.34
CA HIS A 102 15.01 -2.81 -14.20
C HIS A 102 14.39 -1.82 -15.19
N SER A 103 13.25 -2.14 -15.82
CA SER A 103 12.55 -1.21 -16.72
C SER A 103 12.09 0.06 -16.00
N GLN A 104 11.52 -0.07 -14.80
CA GLN A 104 11.02 1.06 -14.01
C GLN A 104 12.17 1.92 -13.43
N GLY A 105 13.33 1.32 -13.17
CA GLY A 105 14.52 2.03 -12.69
C GLY A 105 15.08 1.51 -11.37
N THR A 106 14.24 0.93 -10.51
CA THR A 106 14.66 0.39 -9.20
C THR A 106 15.78 -0.65 -9.32
N GLY A 107 15.73 -1.50 -10.34
CA GLY A 107 16.76 -2.52 -10.60
C GLY A 107 18.10 -1.97 -11.12
N ARG A 108 18.32 -0.64 -11.08
CA ARG A 108 19.60 0.01 -11.36
C ARG A 108 20.30 0.52 -10.09
N PHE A 109 19.60 0.57 -8.97
CA PHE A 109 20.16 1.01 -7.69
C PHE A 109 20.87 -0.14 -6.98
N SER A 110 21.81 0.20 -6.10
CA SER A 110 22.38 -0.75 -5.15
C SER A 110 21.36 -1.11 -4.06
N ALA A 111 21.62 -2.21 -3.33
CA ALA A 111 20.79 -2.59 -2.19
C ALA A 111 20.78 -1.49 -1.12
N GLU A 112 21.94 -0.89 -0.85
CA GLU A 112 22.12 0.19 0.12
C GLU A 112 21.33 1.46 -0.29
N GLU A 113 21.32 1.81 -1.58
CA GLU A 113 20.52 2.93 -2.10
C GLU A 113 19.02 2.67 -1.94
N ILE A 114 18.54 1.47 -2.29
CA ILE A 114 17.13 1.09 -2.11
C ILE A 114 16.74 1.15 -0.64
N HIS A 115 17.59 0.64 0.25
CA HIS A 115 17.37 0.67 1.69
C HIS A 115 17.29 2.11 2.20
N ALA A 116 18.22 2.98 1.79
CA ALA A 116 18.21 4.40 2.16
C ALA A 116 16.99 5.15 1.63
N PHE A 117 16.52 4.86 0.42
CA PHE A 117 15.31 5.49 -0.13
C PHE A 117 14.05 5.06 0.62
N ARG A 118 13.91 3.76 0.90
CA ARG A 118 12.82 3.22 1.72
C ARG A 118 12.82 3.83 3.12
N ASP A 119 13.97 3.91 3.76
CA ASP A 119 14.15 4.53 5.08
C ASP A 119 13.68 5.99 5.07
N LYS A 120 14.15 6.78 4.10
CA LYS A 120 13.77 8.18 3.95
C LYS A 120 12.26 8.36 3.73
N ILE A 121 11.64 7.53 2.88
CA ILE A 121 10.19 7.61 2.62
C ILE A 121 9.41 7.34 3.91
N TRP A 122 9.75 6.27 4.62
CA TRP A 122 9.03 5.89 5.84
C TRP A 122 9.17 6.92 6.96
N HIS A 123 10.36 7.49 7.17
CA HIS A 123 10.53 8.60 8.11
C HIS A 123 9.73 9.85 7.69
N SER A 124 9.69 10.17 6.39
CA SER A 124 8.89 11.30 5.89
C SER A 124 7.38 11.08 6.11
N LEU A 125 6.91 9.83 6.01
CA LEU A 125 5.53 9.45 6.32
C LEU A 125 5.24 9.55 7.82
N ASP A 126 6.18 9.15 8.68
CA ASP A 126 6.03 9.31 10.14
C ASP A 126 5.94 10.78 10.54
N ASP A 127 6.77 11.65 9.96
CA ASP A 127 6.73 13.10 10.17
C ASP A 127 5.41 13.72 9.69
N LEU A 128 4.92 13.29 8.50
CA LEU A 128 3.62 13.71 7.97
C LEU A 128 2.51 13.34 8.95
N LEU A 129 2.49 12.09 9.43
CA LEU A 129 1.48 11.59 10.35
C LEU A 129 1.57 12.26 11.73
N ALA A 130 2.78 12.56 12.21
CA ALA A 130 2.99 13.32 13.44
C ALA A 130 2.33 14.70 13.36
N GLU A 131 2.51 15.41 12.24
CA GLU A 131 1.92 16.73 12.03
C GLU A 131 0.40 16.64 11.86
N SER A 132 -0.09 15.67 11.09
CA SER A 132 -1.53 15.48 10.88
C SER A 132 -2.27 15.09 12.17
N ARG A 133 -1.62 14.31 13.04
CA ARG A 133 -2.16 14.00 14.37
C ARG A 133 -2.31 15.24 15.25
N ARG A 134 -1.42 16.23 15.16
CA ARG A 134 -1.54 17.50 15.91
C ARG A 134 -2.71 18.36 15.42
N LYS A 135 -3.02 18.29 14.12
CA LYS A 135 -4.15 19.02 13.50
C LYS A 135 -5.50 18.35 13.73
N THR A 136 -5.49 17.06 14.06
CA THR A 136 -6.70 16.26 14.27
C THR A 136 -7.52 16.85 15.41
N ALA A 137 -8.83 16.96 15.20
CA ALA A 137 -9.73 17.54 16.19
C ALA A 137 -9.75 16.69 17.46
N SER A 138 -9.79 17.36 18.62
CA SER A 138 -9.91 16.68 19.91
C SER A 138 -11.14 15.77 19.94
N GLY A 139 -10.94 14.52 20.35
CA GLY A 139 -12.00 13.50 20.42
C GLY A 139 -12.14 12.61 19.19
N GLN A 140 -11.42 12.86 18.09
CA GLN A 140 -11.39 11.91 16.97
C GLN A 140 -10.58 10.64 17.33
N LYS A 141 -11.20 9.47 17.17
CA LYS A 141 -10.55 8.17 17.40
C LYS A 141 -9.46 7.91 16.37
N VAL A 142 -9.74 8.16 15.10
CA VAL A 142 -8.82 8.00 13.97
C VAL A 142 -8.31 9.37 13.52
N PHE A 143 -7.07 9.43 13.05
CA PHE A 143 -6.51 10.59 12.37
C PHE A 143 -6.06 10.20 10.97
N TRP A 144 -6.08 11.16 10.05
CA TRP A 144 -5.89 10.94 8.61
C TRP A 144 -4.62 11.64 8.11
N ALA A 145 -4.06 11.18 7.00
CA ALA A 145 -2.80 11.69 6.46
C ALA A 145 -2.80 13.22 6.23
N PHE A 146 -3.96 13.80 5.95
CA PHE A 146 -4.16 15.25 5.76
C PHE A 146 -4.65 15.99 7.02
N GLY A 147 -4.90 15.29 8.13
CA GLY A 147 -5.42 15.87 9.36
C GLY A 147 -6.88 16.35 9.28
N GLY A 148 -7.61 15.95 8.22
CA GLY A 148 -9.01 16.29 8.00
C GLY A 148 -9.99 15.49 8.87
N LYS A 149 -11.29 15.61 8.57
CA LYS A 149 -12.34 14.88 9.32
C LYS A 149 -12.48 13.41 8.92
N GLY A 150 -12.18 13.09 7.66
CA GLY A 150 -12.34 11.77 7.06
C GLY A 150 -11.11 11.36 6.25
N PRO A 151 -11.05 10.08 5.81
CA PRO A 151 -9.96 9.59 4.99
C PRO A 151 -9.99 10.20 3.59
N THR A 152 -8.83 10.27 2.96
CA THR A 152 -8.69 10.52 1.52
C THR A 152 -8.32 9.22 0.79
N GLU A 153 -8.23 9.24 -0.54
CA GLU A 153 -7.69 8.10 -1.29
C GLU A 153 -6.27 7.73 -0.83
N ALA A 154 -5.43 8.71 -0.53
CA ALA A 154 -4.08 8.46 -0.02
C ALA A 154 -4.05 7.69 1.31
N ASP A 155 -5.05 7.88 2.18
CA ASP A 155 -5.17 7.07 3.40
C ASP A 155 -5.41 5.59 3.07
N THR A 156 -6.17 5.29 2.02
CA THR A 156 -6.43 3.91 1.60
C THR A 156 -5.15 3.20 1.13
N SER A 157 -4.33 3.89 0.32
CA SER A 157 -3.03 3.39 -0.10
C SER A 157 -2.07 3.30 1.10
N LEU A 158 -1.91 4.37 1.87
CA LEU A 158 -0.97 4.42 3.00
C LEU A 158 -1.21 3.30 4.02
N TYR A 159 -2.45 3.15 4.46
CA TYR A 159 -2.82 2.05 5.37
C TYR A 159 -2.47 0.69 4.77
N GLY A 160 -2.83 0.44 3.50
CA GLY A 160 -2.50 -0.81 2.81
C GLY A 160 -1.00 -1.10 2.78
N PHE A 161 -0.16 -0.09 2.52
CA PHE A 161 1.29 -0.24 2.53
C PHE A 161 1.87 -0.52 3.92
N VAL A 162 1.34 0.13 4.97
CA VAL A 162 1.76 -0.13 6.37
C VAL A 162 1.44 -1.57 6.74
N ILE A 163 0.19 -2.01 6.53
CA ILE A 163 -0.23 -3.38 6.85
C ILE A 163 0.58 -4.40 6.05
N ALA A 164 0.74 -4.19 4.73
CA ALA A 164 1.53 -5.09 3.90
C ALA A 164 3.00 -5.19 4.35
N GLY A 165 3.58 -4.12 4.89
CA GLY A 165 4.92 -4.12 5.47
C GLY A 165 4.99 -4.88 6.80
N LEU A 166 3.95 -4.79 7.64
CA LEU A 166 3.90 -5.46 8.94
C LEU A 166 3.63 -6.97 8.84
N VAL A 167 2.80 -7.39 7.88
CA VAL A 167 2.34 -8.80 7.79
C VAL A 167 3.16 -9.66 6.83
N CYS A 168 3.87 -9.08 5.86
CA CYS A 168 4.63 -9.87 4.89
C CYS A 168 5.93 -10.40 5.49
N ASP A 169 6.08 -11.72 5.59
CA ASP A 169 7.28 -12.37 6.14
C ASP A 169 8.50 -12.28 5.24
N ALA A 170 8.31 -12.01 3.95
CA ALA A 170 9.40 -11.75 3.01
C ALA A 170 9.89 -10.30 3.03
N GLY A 171 9.42 -9.46 3.96
CA GLY A 171 9.89 -8.08 4.14
C GLY A 171 10.41 -7.79 5.55
N PRO A 172 11.40 -8.55 6.08
CA PRO A 172 11.84 -8.42 7.46
C PRO A 172 12.46 -7.05 7.78
N ASP A 173 13.16 -6.41 6.84
CA ASP A 173 13.78 -5.10 7.07
C ASP A 173 12.73 -4.00 7.01
N SER A 174 11.77 -4.07 6.07
CA SER A 174 10.61 -3.16 6.06
C SER A 174 9.81 -3.29 7.35
N LYS A 175 9.54 -4.52 7.79
CA LYS A 175 8.81 -4.79 9.03
C LYS A 175 9.52 -4.19 10.24
N LYS A 176 10.84 -4.38 10.33
CA LYS A 176 11.68 -3.82 11.40
C LYS A 176 11.65 -2.29 11.40
N LEU A 177 11.83 -1.67 10.23
CA LEU A 177 11.80 -0.22 10.07
C LEU A 177 10.43 0.37 10.45
N ILE A 178 9.33 -0.19 9.95
CA ILE A 178 7.99 0.34 10.24
C ILE A 178 7.69 0.32 11.75
N ARG A 179 8.16 -0.72 12.46
CA ARG A 179 8.00 -0.81 13.92
C ARG A 179 8.75 0.26 14.71
N THR A 180 9.75 0.92 14.13
CA THR A 180 10.43 2.04 14.81
C THR A 180 9.69 3.37 14.65
N LEU A 181 8.57 3.40 13.92
CA LEU A 181 7.86 4.63 13.53
C LEU A 181 6.54 4.75 14.29
N PRO A 182 6.53 5.49 15.42
CA PRO A 182 5.40 5.46 16.34
C PRO A 182 4.13 6.07 15.76
N ASN A 183 4.22 7.08 14.89
CA ASN A 183 3.04 7.71 14.30
C ASN A 183 2.44 6.83 13.21
N VAL A 184 3.29 6.13 12.44
CA VAL A 184 2.87 5.12 11.46
C VAL A 184 2.14 3.95 12.14
N ILE A 185 2.70 3.40 13.23
CA ILE A 185 2.07 2.30 13.98
C ILE A 185 0.74 2.74 14.58
N GLU A 186 0.71 3.90 15.26
CA GLU A 186 -0.51 4.41 15.89
C GLU A 186 -1.60 4.74 14.86
N TYR A 187 -1.22 5.26 13.69
CA TYR A 187 -2.12 5.50 12.56
C TYR A 187 -2.78 4.20 12.10
N ALA A 188 -1.98 3.18 11.77
CA ALA A 188 -2.50 1.91 11.27
C ALA A 188 -3.33 1.18 12.33
N ARG A 189 -2.91 1.21 13.60
CA ARG A 189 -3.65 0.60 14.71
C ARG A 189 -5.05 1.18 14.85
N ARG A 190 -5.19 2.51 14.86
CA ARG A 190 -6.49 3.18 15.00
C ARG A 190 -7.43 2.89 13.83
N ILE A 191 -6.90 2.87 12.60
CA ILE A 191 -7.69 2.52 11.41
C ILE A 191 -8.13 1.06 11.49
N HIS A 192 -7.23 0.15 11.87
CA HIS A 192 -7.54 -1.27 11.99
C HIS A 192 -8.64 -1.52 13.03
N GLU A 193 -8.54 -0.90 14.21
CA GLU A 193 -9.53 -1.00 15.28
C GLU A 193 -10.91 -0.39 14.94
N GLU A 194 -10.97 0.51 13.97
CA GLU A 194 -12.23 1.16 13.56
C GLU A 194 -12.89 0.43 12.38
N TYR A 195 -12.11 0.11 11.34
CA TYR A 195 -12.64 -0.36 10.07
C TYR A 195 -12.41 -1.86 9.82
N PHE A 196 -11.52 -2.50 10.57
CA PHE A 196 -11.09 -3.88 10.33
C PHE A 196 -11.05 -4.71 11.62
N ALA A 197 -11.94 -4.41 12.58
CA ALA A 197 -11.96 -5.07 13.89
C ALA A 197 -12.24 -6.59 13.83
N ASP A 198 -12.79 -7.07 12.72
CA ASP A 198 -13.04 -8.48 12.39
C ASP A 198 -11.85 -9.19 11.73
N TYR A 199 -10.81 -8.44 11.34
CA TYR A 199 -9.58 -8.99 10.78
C TYR A 199 -8.57 -9.38 11.86
N THR A 200 -7.66 -10.29 11.52
CA THR A 200 -6.55 -10.62 12.42
C THR A 200 -5.62 -9.42 12.53
N VAL A 201 -5.43 -8.97 13.77
CA VAL A 201 -4.62 -7.80 14.09
C VAL A 201 -3.14 -8.08 13.80
N PRO A 202 -2.43 -7.21 13.07
CA PRO A 202 -0.98 -7.29 12.95
C PRO A 202 -0.31 -7.21 14.32
N VAL A 203 0.82 -7.89 14.49
CA VAL A 203 1.62 -7.75 15.71
C VAL A 203 2.27 -6.37 15.71
N TRP A 204 1.72 -5.46 16.51
CA TRP A 204 2.14 -4.06 16.64
C TRP A 204 3.50 -3.89 17.35
N GLU A 205 3.87 -4.84 18.23
CA GLU A 205 5.13 -4.86 19.02
C GLU A 205 6.14 -5.91 18.53
#